data_AF-A0A2N3D432-F1
#
_entry.id   AF-A0A2N3D432-F1
#
_cell.length_a   1.000
_cell.length_b   1.000
_cell.length_c   1.000
_cell.angle_alpha   90.00
_cell.angle_beta   90.00
_cell.angle_gamma   90.00
#
_symmetry.space_group_name_H-M   'P 1'
#
loop_
_entity.id
_entity.type
_entity.pdbx_description
1 polymer ?
#
loop_
_entity_poly.entity_id
_entity_poly.type
_entity_poly.pdbx_seq_one_letter_code
_entity_poly.pdbx_strand_id
1 'polypeptide(L)' 'MPIIEVSMLEGRSTDDKERLIRALTDAAITSIGAPRESVRIILREMPTAHFAVGGQSFAAKAAAQARKTE' A
#
# COMPACT_ATOMS: atom_id res chain seq x y z
N MET A 1 -9.11 -16.34 -11.46
CA MET A 1 -9.58 -14.95 -11.26
C MET A 1 -9.05 -14.43 -9.91
N PRO A 2 -7.79 -13.97 -9.84
CA PRO A 2 -7.20 -13.47 -8.60
C PRO A 2 -7.62 -12.03 -8.30
N ILE A 3 -7.83 -11.74 -7.01
CA ILE A 3 -8.01 -10.39 -6.47
C ILE A 3 -6.85 -10.14 -5.50
N ILE A 4 -6.11 -9.06 -5.72
CA ILE A 4 -5.00 -8.64 -4.86
C ILE A 4 -5.39 -7.32 -4.22
N GLU A 5 -5.48 -7.32 -2.90
CA GLU A 5 -5.74 -6.11 -2.13
C GLU A 5 -4.46 -5.65 -1.42
N VAL A 6 -4.10 -4.39 -1.63
CA VAL A 6 -2.96 -3.76 -0.98
C VAL A 6 -3.48 -2.72 -0.01
N SER A 7 -3.27 -2.97 1.28
CA SER A 7 -3.48 -1.98 2.33
C SER A 7 -2.17 -1.24 2.61
N MET A 8 -2.19 0.08 2.47
CA MET A 8 -0.99 0.91 2.61
C MET A 8 -1.32 2.28 3.21
N LEU A 9 -0.29 2.95 3.72
CA LEU A 9 -0.40 4.35 4.11
C LEU A 9 -0.54 5.24 2.87
N GLU A 10 -1.28 6.33 3.01
CA GLU A 10 -1.35 7.40 1.99
C GLU A 10 0.01 8.08 1.76
N GLY A 11 0.10 8.86 0.67
CA GLY A 11 1.27 9.71 0.37
C GLY A 11 2.15 9.22 -0.77
N ARG A 12 1.80 8.12 -1.45
CA ARG A 12 2.45 7.74 -2.71
C ARG A 12 1.92 8.55 -3.88
N SER A 13 2.79 8.82 -4.85
CA SER A 13 2.41 9.49 -6.10
C SER A 13 1.49 8.58 -6.92
N THR A 14 0.73 9.18 -7.84
CA THR A 14 -0.08 8.42 -8.81
C THR A 14 0.80 7.49 -9.65
N ASP A 15 1.97 7.95 -10.10
CA ASP A 15 2.90 7.14 -10.90
C ASP A 15 3.44 5.93 -10.14
N ASP A 16 3.70 6.07 -8.85
CA ASP A 16 4.13 4.96 -7.99
C ASP A 16 3.02 3.90 -7.88
N LYS A 17 1.78 4.33 -7.67
CA LYS A 17 0.61 3.44 -7.60
C LYS A 17 0.39 2.70 -8.92
N GLU A 18 0.52 3.40 -10.03
CA GLU A 18 0.42 2.83 -11.38
C GLU A 18 1.51 1.78 -11.65
N ARG A 19 2.75 2.05 -11.23
CA ARG A 19 3.83 1.05 -11.32
C ARG A 19 3.55 -0.16 -10.45
N LEU A 20 3.02 0.03 -9.24
CA LEU A 20 2.66 -1.07 -8.34
C LEU A 20 1.55 -1.95 -8.93
N ILE A 21 0.50 -1.35 -9.50
CA ILE A 21 -0.60 -2.07 -10.14
C ILE A 21 -0.08 -2.96 -11.29
N ARG A 22 0.78 -2.39 -12.15
CA ARG A 22 1.42 -3.15 -13.25
C ARG A 22 2.24 -4.32 -12.72
N ALA A 23 3.13 -4.06 -11.76
CA ALA A 23 4.02 -5.08 -11.21
C ALA A 23 3.26 -6.24 -10.55
N LEU A 24 2.20 -5.96 -9.79
CA LEU A 24 1.37 -6.99 -9.14
C LEU A 24 0.59 -7.81 -10.17
N THR A 25 0.09 -7.16 -11.23
CA THR A 25 -0.59 -7.84 -12.32
C THR A 25 0.36 -8.81 -13.02
N ASP A 26 1.58 -8.37 -13.32
CA ASP A 26 2.61 -9.19 -13.96
C ASP A 26 3.06 -10.36 -13.07
N ALA A 27 3.17 -10.12 -11.75
CA ALA A 27 3.46 -11.17 -10.79
C ALA A 27 2.38 -12.27 -10.79
N ALA A 28 1.11 -11.91 -10.86
CA ALA A 28 0.01 -12.87 -10.94
C ALA A 28 0.04 -13.70 -12.23
N ILE A 29 0.34 -13.06 -13.36
CA ILE A 29 0.46 -13.76 -14.65
C ILE A 29 1.62 -14.73 -14.63
N THR A 30 2.80 -14.27 -14.21
CA THR A 30 4.04 -15.06 -14.25
C THR A 30 4.07 -16.18 -13.22
N SER A 31 3.45 -16.00 -12.05
CA SER A 31 3.54 -16.97 -10.95
C SER A 31 2.47 -18.06 -11.03
N ILE A 32 1.25 -17.70 -11.46
CA ILE A 32 0.10 -18.62 -11.44
C ILE A 32 -0.63 -18.72 -12.79
N GLY A 33 -0.10 -18.13 -13.86
CA GLY A 33 -0.69 -18.21 -15.20
C GLY A 33 -2.06 -17.53 -15.31
N ALA A 34 -2.38 -16.58 -14.43
CA ALA A 34 -3.67 -15.90 -14.47
C ALA A 34 -3.80 -15.07 -15.77
N PRO A 35 -4.92 -15.15 -16.52
CA PRO A 35 -5.16 -14.26 -17.65
C PRO A 35 -5.17 -12.80 -17.18
N ARG A 36 -4.51 -11.91 -17.92
CA ARG A 36 -4.27 -10.51 -17.51
C ARG A 36 -5.55 -9.77 -17.16
N GLU A 37 -6.57 -9.91 -18.00
CA GLU A 37 -7.89 -9.30 -17.87
C GLU A 37 -8.69 -9.83 -16.66
N SER A 38 -8.28 -10.97 -16.10
CA SER A 38 -8.91 -11.56 -14.93
C SER A 38 -8.33 -11.07 -13.59
N VAL A 39 -7.17 -10.42 -13.61
CA VAL A 39 -6.47 -9.93 -12.42
C VAL A 39 -7.06 -8.60 -11.97
N ARG A 40 -7.42 -8.49 -10.70
CA ARG A 40 -7.98 -7.26 -10.11
C ARG A 40 -7.08 -6.79 -8.98
N ILE A 41 -6.72 -5.51 -8.99
CA ILE A 41 -5.93 -4.86 -7.96
C ILE A 41 -6.80 -3.83 -7.25
N ILE A 42 -6.80 -3.84 -5.91
CA ILE A 42 -7.48 -2.84 -5.08
C ILE A 42 -6.43 -2.22 -4.17
N LEU A 43 -6.27 -0.89 -4.26
CA LEU A 43 -5.44 -0.14 -3.32
C LEU A 43 -6.33 0.48 -2.24
N ARG A 44 -6.04 0.17 -0.97
CA ARG A 44 -6.67 0.80 0.19
C ARG A 44 -5.65 1.65 0.91
N GLU A 45 -5.81 2.96 0.78
CA GLU A 45 -4.96 3.93 1.46
C GLU A 45 -5.57 4.34 2.80
N MET A 46 -4.72 4.46 3.81
CA MET A 46 -5.10 4.87 5.14
C MET A 46 -4.28 6.09 5.57
N PRO A 47 -4.92 7.10 6.20
CA PRO A 47 -4.19 8.15 6.88
C PRO A 47 -3.24 7.59 7.94
N THR A 48 -2.13 8.26 8.17
CA THR A 48 -1.12 7.85 9.16
C THR A 48 -1.67 7.80 10.59
N ALA A 49 -2.78 8.49 10.87
CA ALA A 49 -3.49 8.44 12.14
C ALA A 49 -4.31 7.14 12.34
N HIS A 50 -4.68 6.46 11.26
CA HIS A 50 -5.60 5.30 11.29
C HIS A 50 -4.87 3.96 11.24
N PHE A 51 -3.55 3.97 11.05
CA PHE A 51 -2.73 2.77 11.08
C PHE A 51 -1.75 2.85 12.25
N ALA A 52 -1.73 1.80 13.08
CA ALA A 52 -0.97 1.77 14.32
C ALA A 52 -0.26 0.43 14.53
N VAL A 53 0.90 0.49 15.17
CA VAL A 53 1.68 -0.69 15.58
C VAL A 53 2.08 -0.48 17.04
N GLY A 54 1.89 -1.52 17.87
CA GLY A 54 2.25 -1.44 19.29
C GLY A 54 1.48 -0.34 20.06
N GLY A 55 0.22 -0.08 19.68
CA GLY A 55 -0.62 0.92 20.33
C GLY A 55 -0.32 2.38 19.96
N GLN A 56 0.58 2.63 19.00
CA GLN A 56 0.89 3.99 18.52
C GLN A 56 0.61 4.10 17.02
N SER A 57 -0.17 5.12 16.64
CA SER A 57 -0.37 5.44 15.22
C SER A 57 0.92 5.98 14.61
N PHE A 58 1.06 5.83 13.29
CA PHE A 58 2.21 6.40 12.59
C PHE A 58 2.26 7.92 12.72
N ALA A 59 1.10 8.60 12.75
CA ALA A 59 1.02 10.03 13.04
C ALA A 59 1.57 10.39 14.44
N ALA A 60 1.16 9.64 15.48
CA ALA A 60 1.64 9.87 16.84
C ALA A 60 3.16 9.63 16.96
N LYS A 61 3.67 8.60 16.28
CA LYS A 61 5.11 8.30 16.24
C LYS A 61 5.91 9.43 15.58
N ALA A 62 5.44 9.94 14.44
CA ALA A 62 6.10 11.05 13.74
C ALA A 62 6.13 12.33 14.59
N ALA A 63 5.01 12.67 15.25
CA ALA A 63 4.93 13.82 16.14
C ALA A 63 5.87 13.69 17.36
N ALA A 64 5.99 12.50 17.94
CA ALA A 64 6.90 12.24 19.05
C ALA A 64 8.38 12.32 18.65
N GLN A 65 8.72 11.98 17.40
CA GLN A 65 10.08 12.09 16.87
C GLN A 65 10.47 13.55 16.59
N ALA A 66 9.56 14.36 16.05
CA ALA A 66 9.80 15.79 15.81
C ALA A 66 10.18 16.52 17.11
N ARG A 67 9.42 16.31 18.19
CA ARG A 67 9.65 16.93 19.51
C ARG A 67 10.93 16.49 20.22
N LYS A 68 11.55 15.39 19.81
CA LYS A 68 12.84 14.93 20.37
C LYS A 68 14.05 15.53 19.66
N THR A 69 13.82 16.16 18.51
CA THR A 69 14.87 16.74 17.67
C THR A 69 14.99 18.25 17.89
N GLU A 70 14.02 18.84 18.58
CA GLU A 70 14.04 20.20 19.14
C GLU A 70 14.63 20.19 20.55
#